data_AF-A0A923B545-F1
#
_entry.id   AF-A0A923B545-F1
#
_cell.length_a   1.000
_cell.length_b   1.000
_cell.length_c   1.000
_cell.angle_alpha   90.00
_cell.angle_beta   90.00
_cell.angle_gamma   90.00
#
_symmetry.space_group_name_H-M   'P 1'
#
loop_
_entity.id
_entity.type
_entity.pdbx_description
1 polymer ?
#
loop_
_entity_poly.entity_id
_entity_poly.type
_entity_poly.pdbx_seq_one_letter_code
_entity_poly.pdbx_strand_id
1 'polypeptide(L)' 'MWLDTVQSQLESIVHFPESHSLSAENGEFSFEIRDKLLGPGARPSHRAVFSIQGDTIHVLTVRSGSQNALHPGDIEPPP' A
#
# COMPACT_ATOMS: atom_id res chain seq x y z
N MET A 1 2.96 -18.69 -7.97
CA MET A 1 3.40 -17.65 -8.92
C MET A 1 3.55 -16.34 -8.12
N TRP A 2 4.42 -15.40 -8.51
CA TRP A 2 4.63 -14.15 -7.72
C TRP A 2 3.33 -13.38 -7.49
N LEU A 3 2.45 -13.37 -8.50
CA LEU A 3 1.13 -12.74 -8.44
C LEU A 3 0.27 -13.32 -7.32
N ASP A 4 0.21 -14.64 -7.16
CA ASP A 4 -0.59 -15.31 -6.10
C ASP A 4 -0.12 -14.89 -4.71
N THR A 5 1.21 -14.75 -4.53
CA THR A 5 1.79 -14.30 -3.25
C THR A 5 1.40 -12.86 -2.96
N VAL A 6 1.52 -11.96 -3.95
CA VAL A 6 1.13 -10.55 -3.78
C VAL A 6 -0.36 -10.43 -3.51
N GLN A 7 -1.19 -11.17 -4.25
CA GLN A 7 -2.64 -11.16 -4.07
C GLN A 7 -3.04 -11.61 -2.66
N SER A 8 -2.50 -12.73 -2.18
CA SER A 8 -2.75 -13.21 -0.83
C SER A 8 -2.27 -12.21 0.25
N GLN A 9 -1.13 -11.54 0.02
CA GLN A 9 -0.64 -10.49 0.92
C GLN A 9 -1.56 -9.26 0.93
N LEU A 10 -2.12 -8.87 -0.21
CA LEU A 10 -3.11 -7.78 -0.29
C LEU A 10 -4.41 -8.16 0.41
N GLU A 11 -4.94 -9.36 0.17
CA GLU A 11 -6.14 -9.86 0.83
C GLU A 11 -5.99 -9.86 2.36
N SER A 12 -4.80 -10.18 2.86
CA SER A 12 -4.54 -10.15 4.31
C SER A 12 -4.56 -8.74 4.94
N ILE A 13 -4.59 -7.66 4.16
CA ILE A 13 -4.76 -6.29 4.70
C ILE A 13 -6.10 -6.17 5.42
N VAL A 14 -7.16 -6.81 4.90
CA VAL A 14 -8.54 -6.73 5.43
C VAL A 14 -8.63 -7.13 6.90
N HIS A 15 -7.76 -8.02 7.37
CA HIS A 15 -7.84 -8.51 8.75
C HIS A 15 -7.43 -7.46 9.79
N PHE A 16 -6.43 -6.63 9.48
CA PHE A 16 -5.88 -5.63 10.42
C PHE A 16 -5.32 -4.42 9.67
N PRO A 17 -6.15 -3.67 8.93
CA PRO A 17 -5.65 -2.66 8.00
C PRO A 17 -4.97 -1.49 8.71
N GLU A 18 -5.44 -1.14 9.92
CA GLU A 18 -4.84 -0.08 10.75
C GLU A 18 -3.50 -0.46 11.39
N SER A 19 -3.16 -1.76 11.45
CA SER A 19 -1.89 -2.23 12.01
C SER A 19 -0.69 -1.92 11.13
N HIS A 20 -0.95 -1.55 9.87
CA HIS A 20 0.08 -1.16 8.92
C HIS A 20 0.55 0.28 9.19
N SER A 21 1.85 0.51 9.05
CA SER A 21 2.44 1.83 9.27
C SER A 21 1.96 2.84 8.23
N LEU A 22 1.82 4.10 8.65
CA LEU A 22 1.64 5.21 7.73
C LEU A 22 2.79 5.24 6.72
N SER A 23 2.47 5.56 5.47
CA SER A 23 3.50 5.80 4.46
C SER A 23 4.34 7.00 4.86
N ALA A 24 5.62 7.02 4.47
CA ALA A 24 6.51 8.14 4.74
C ALA A 24 5.96 9.45 4.16
N GLU A 25 5.27 9.35 3.02
CA GLU A 25 4.67 10.45 2.28
C GLU A 25 3.30 10.88 2.81
N ASN A 26 2.78 10.26 3.87
CA ASN A 26 1.42 10.51 4.37
C ASN A 26 1.10 11.99 4.62
N GLY A 27 2.09 12.80 5.04
CA GLY A 27 1.92 14.23 5.25
C GLY A 27 1.69 15.06 3.97
N GLU A 28 1.96 14.51 2.79
CA GLU A 28 1.71 15.16 1.50
C GLU A 28 0.28 14.93 0.98
N PHE A 29 -0.46 13.98 1.57
CA PHE A 29 -1.80 13.60 1.14
C PHE A 29 -2.88 14.22 2.04
N SER A 30 -4.02 14.56 1.44
CA SER A 30 -5.20 15.05 2.18
C SER A 30 -6.00 13.92 2.86
N PHE A 31 -5.55 12.67 2.70
CA PHE A 31 -6.15 11.47 3.24
C PHE A 31 -5.03 10.55 3.75
N GLU A 32 -5.40 9.65 4.66
CA GLU A 32 -4.43 8.74 5.27
C GLU A 32 -3.98 7.67 4.25
N ILE A 33 -2.67 7.50 4.11
CA ILE A 33 -2.05 6.43 3.33
C ILE A 33 -1.13 5.58 4.20
N ARG A 34 -1.19 4.27 3.96
CA ARG A 34 -0.42 3.23 4.67
C ARG A 34 0.35 2.35 3.71
N ASP A 35 1.44 1.79 4.23
CA ASP A 35 2.32 0.89 3.50
C ASP A 35 2.15 -0.56 3.94
N LYS A 36 2.05 -1.47 2.96
CA LYS A 36 2.28 -2.90 3.17
C LYS A 36 3.43 -3.39 2.31
N LEU A 37 4.43 -3.99 2.93
CA LEU A 37 5.53 -4.64 2.23
C LEU A 37 5.05 -5.92 1.51
N LEU A 38 5.45 -6.06 0.25
CA LEU A 38 5.06 -7.12 -0.66
C LEU A 38 6.27 -7.81 -1.27
N GLY A 39 6.12 -9.12 -1.52
CA GLY A 39 7.08 -9.91 -2.26
C GLY A 39 7.37 -11.28 -1.65
N PRO A 40 8.00 -12.17 -2.43
CA PRO A 40 8.34 -13.51 -1.98
C PRO A 40 9.58 -13.49 -1.07
N GLY A 41 9.48 -14.13 0.10
CA GLY A 41 10.59 -14.39 1.00
C GLY A 41 10.89 -13.27 2.01
N ALA A 42 12.08 -13.34 2.63
CA ALA A 42 12.45 -12.50 3.78
C ALA A 42 12.78 -11.03 3.42
N ARG A 43 12.85 -10.69 2.13
CA ARG A 43 13.17 -9.33 1.65
C ARG A 43 12.10 -8.87 0.66
N PRO A 44 11.00 -8.27 1.14
CA PRO A 44 10.01 -7.68 0.25
C PRO A 44 10.65 -6.57 -0.60
N SER A 45 10.43 -6.65 -1.91
CA SER A 45 10.99 -5.71 -2.90
C SER A 45 10.00 -4.65 -3.35
N HIS A 46 8.74 -4.77 -2.92
CA HIS A 46 7.65 -3.88 -3.27
C HIS A 46 6.90 -3.43 -2.02
N ARG A 47 6.16 -2.33 -2.14
CA ARG A 47 5.13 -1.92 -1.19
C ARG A 47 3.82 -1.64 -1.91
N ALA A 48 2.71 -2.06 -1.32
CA ALA A 48 1.40 -1.53 -1.65
C ALA A 48 1.15 -0.29 -0.80
N VAL A 49 0.76 0.79 -1.45
CA VAL A 49 0.26 1.99 -0.79
C VAL A 49 -1.26 1.94 -0.88
N PHE A 50 -1.92 2.06 0.26
CA PHE A 50 -3.37 1.95 0.34
C PHE A 50 -3.95 2.96 1.32
N SER A 51 -5.22 3.28 1.14
CA SER A 51 -6.02 4.08 2.07
C SER A 51 -7.18 3.26 2.60
N ILE A 52 -7.68 3.64 3.78
CA ILE A 52 -8.89 3.05 4.38
C ILE A 52 -9.97 4.12 4.36
N GLN A 53 -11.11 3.80 3.78
CA GLN A 53 -12.27 4.68 3.75
C GLN A 53 -13.51 3.90 4.18
N GLY A 54 -13.97 4.16 5.41
CA GLY A 54 -14.98 3.32 6.05
C GLY A 54 -14.48 1.88 6.14
N ASP A 55 -15.27 0.94 5.58
CA ASP A 55 -14.92 -0.49 5.55
C ASP A 55 -14.19 -0.92 4.27
N THR A 56 -13.85 0.02 3.39
CA THR A 56 -13.20 -0.28 2.11
C THR A 56 -11.71 0.07 2.14
N ILE A 57 -10.89 -0.88 1.68
CA ILE A 57 -9.45 -0.67 1.47
C ILE A 57 -9.23 -0.35 0.00
N HIS A 58 -8.72 0.84 -0.27
CA HIS A 58 -8.35 1.30 -1.60
C HIS A 58 -6.86 1.11 -1.80
N VAL A 59 -6.45 0.10 -2.55
CA VAL A 59 -5.06 -0.06 -2.98
C VAL A 59 -4.80 0.95 -4.09
N LEU A 60 -4.03 2.00 -3.80
CA LEU A 60 -3.82 3.12 -4.70
C LEU A 60 -2.73 2.79 -5.72
N THR A 61 -1.67 2.10 -5.28
CA THR A 61 -0.58 1.69 -6.15
C THR A 61 0.28 0.59 -5.52
N VAL A 62 0.97 -0.19 -6.35
CA VAL A 62 2.03 -1.12 -5.94
C VAL A 62 3.33 -0.64 -6.55
N ARG A 63 4.30 -0.30 -5.70
CA ARG A 63 5.57 0.32 -6.11
C ARG A 63 6.75 -0.54 -5.68
N SER A 64 7.81 -0.56 -6.48
CA SER A 64 9.08 -1.13 -6.05
C SER A 64 9.74 -0.22 -5.02
N GLY A 65 10.41 -0.80 -4.02
CA GLY A 65 11.11 -0.04 -2.97
C GLY A 65 12.26 0.82 -3.47
N SER A 66 12.70 0.65 -4.73
CA SER A 66 13.72 1.48 -5.38
C SER A 66 13.16 2.71 -6.11
N GLN A 67 11.83 2.87 -6.18
CA GLN A 67 11.21 4.03 -6.81
C GLN A 67 11.29 5.26 -5.88
N ASN A 68 11.27 6.45 -6.49
CA ASN A 68 11.23 7.73 -5.78
C ASN A 68 9.99 7.86 -4.86
N ALA A 69 9.96 8.91 -4.05
CA ALA A 69 8.81 9.25 -3.21
C ALA A 69 7.51 9.30 -4.02
N LEU A 70 6.40 8.95 -3.38
CA LEU A 70 5.06 9.02 -3.95
C LEU A 70 4.48 10.41 -3.76
N HIS A 71 4.09 11.07 -4.85
CA HIS A 71 3.44 12.38 -4.78
C HIS A 71 1.94 12.29 -5.09
N PRO A 72 1.11 13.23 -4.60
CA PRO A 72 -0.34 13.22 -4.86
C PRO A 72 -0.74 13.22 -6.34
N GLY A 73 0.08 13.79 -7.22
CA GLY A 73 -0.16 13.77 -8.67
C GLY A 73 0.11 12.42 -9.35
N ASP A 74 0.72 11.46 -8.66
CA ASP A 74 1.06 10.15 -9.22
C ASP A 74 -0.10 9.14 -9.16
N ILE A 75 -1.13 9.41 -8.34
CA ILE A 75 -2.23 8.48 -8.06
C ILE A 75 -3.58 9.18 -8.11
N GLU A 76 -4.62 8.40 -8.38
CA GLU A 76 -6.00 8.86 -8.21
C GLU A 76 -6.37 8.76 -6.72
N PRO A 77 -7.00 9.80 -6.13
CA PRO A 77 -7.50 9.73 -4.77
C PRO A 77 -8.61 8.67 -4.63
N PRO A 78 -8.80 8.09 -3.44
CA PRO A 78 -9.94 7.22 -3.19
C PRO A 78 -11.27 8.00 -3.39
N PRO A 79 -12.34 7.31 -3.83
CA PRO A 79 -13.60 7.91 -4.27
C PRO A 79 -14.41 8.64 -3.18
#